data_AF-A0A937P0E5-F1
#
_entry.id   AF-A0A937P0E5-F1
#
_cell.length_a   1.000
_cell.length_b   1.000
_cell.length_c   1.000
_cell.angle_alpha   90.00
_cell.angle_beta   90.00
_cell.angle_gamma   90.00
#
_symmetry.space_group_name_H-M   'P 1'
#
loop_
_entity.id
_entity.type
_entity.pdbx_description
1 polymer ?
#
loop_
_entity_poly.entity_id
_entity_poly.type
_entity_poly.pdbx_seq_one_letter_code
_entity_poly.pdbx_strand_id
1 'polypeptide(L)' 'MSIFDIKTIETIWKNMEDVPFDEDCDGELVLAMDYHSFKKGTSRNEIWYWFDENHPKGIGYLMWNLKN' A
#
# COMPACT_ATOMS: atom_id res chain seq x y z
N MET A 1 5.23 -10.42 13.75
CA MET A 1 3.85 -10.19 14.22
C MET A 1 3.53 -8.76 13.86
N SER A 2 2.67 -8.54 12.85
CA SER A 2 2.25 -7.18 12.49
C SER A 2 1.51 -6.56 13.68
N ILE A 3 1.78 -5.28 13.95
CA ILE A 3 1.18 -4.53 15.06
C ILE A 3 -0.25 -4.06 14.72
N PHE A 4 -0.70 -4.28 13.49
CA PHE A 4 -2.02 -3.91 12.98
C PHE A 4 -2.93 -5.14 12.87
N ASP A 5 -4.22 -4.95 13.16
CA ASP A 5 -5.22 -5.96 12.85
C ASP A 5 -5.48 -6.04 11.34
N ILE A 6 -5.93 -7.22 10.88
CA ILE A 6 -6.16 -7.49 9.47
C ILE A 6 -7.17 -6.50 8.86
N LYS A 7 -8.24 -6.13 9.58
CA LYS A 7 -9.26 -5.21 9.06
C LYS A 7 -8.69 -3.80 8.86
N THR A 8 -7.79 -3.37 9.74
CA THR A 8 -7.06 -2.10 9.57
C THR A 8 -6.21 -2.15 8.30
N ILE A 9 -5.47 -3.23 8.06
CA ILE A 9 -4.67 -3.39 6.83
C ILE A 9 -5.56 -3.35 5.58
N GLU A 10 -6.68 -4.09 5.58
CA GLU A 10 -7.65 -4.08 4.48
C GLU A 10 -8.29 -2.70 4.26
N THR A 11 -8.50 -1.92 5.34
CA THR A 11 -9.01 -0.55 5.26
C THR A 11 -7.98 0.41 4.67
N ILE A 12 -6.71 0.31 5.09
CA ILE A 12 -5.62 1.10 4.52
C ILE A 12 -5.50 0.81 3.02
N TRP A 13 -5.60 -0.46 2.61
CA TRP A 13 -5.60 -0.87 1.20
C TRP A 13 -6.74 -0.24 0.40
N LYS A 14 -7.99 -0.30 0.91
CA LYS A 14 -9.14 0.31 0.22
C LYS A 14 -8.98 1.81 0.03
N ASN A 15 -8.52 2.49 1.07
CA ASN A 15 -8.31 3.93 1.03
C ASN A 15 -7.15 4.35 0.11
N MET A 16 -6.26 3.42 -0.30
CA MET A 16 -5.18 3.74 -1.24
C MET A 16 -5.64 4.06 -2.65
N GLU A 17 -6.85 3.64 -3.05
CA GLU A 17 -7.38 3.98 -4.37
C GLU A 17 -7.56 5.50 -4.57
N ASP A 18 -7.77 6.23 -3.47
CA ASP A 18 -7.91 7.69 -3.46
C ASP A 18 -6.58 8.42 -3.21
N VAL A 19 -5.47 7.69 -2.98
CA VAL A 19 -4.16 8.29 -2.67
C VAL A 19 -3.39 8.58 -3.96
N PRO A 20 -2.97 9.84 -4.19
CA PRO A 20 -2.25 10.20 -5.39
C PRO A 20 -0.82 9.62 -5.42
N PHE A 21 -0.41 9.18 -6.61
CA PHE A 21 0.96 8.80 -6.95
C PHE A 21 1.51 9.72 -8.02
N ASP A 22 2.79 10.07 -7.91
CA ASP A 22 3.57 10.77 -8.92
C ASP A 22 4.56 9.78 -9.56
N GLU A 23 5.05 10.10 -10.76
CA GLU A 23 6.23 9.44 -11.34
C GLU A 23 7.50 10.16 -10.88
N ASP A 24 8.50 9.41 -10.43
CA ASP A 24 9.82 9.95 -10.10
C ASP A 24 10.70 10.16 -11.34
N CYS A 25 11.96 10.57 -11.14
CA CYS A 25 12.88 10.83 -12.26
C CYS A 25 13.26 9.57 -13.07
N ASP A 26 13.07 8.39 -12.49
CA ASP A 26 13.35 7.10 -13.13
C ASP A 26 12.08 6.49 -13.76
N GLY A 27 10.92 7.15 -13.62
CA GLY A 27 9.62 6.72 -14.16
C GLY A 27 8.88 5.74 -13.23
N GLU A 28 9.30 5.60 -11.97
CA GLU A 28 8.64 4.74 -10.99
C GLU A 28 7.53 5.49 -10.27
N LEU A 29 6.43 4.78 -9.95
CA LEU A 29 5.33 5.36 -9.20
C LEU A 29 5.66 5.44 -7.72
N VAL A 30 5.64 6.65 -7.18
CA VAL A 30 5.92 6.96 -5.77
C VAL A 30 4.77 7.76 -5.16
N LEU A 31 4.59 7.66 -3.84
CA LEU A 31 3.55 8.44 -3.16
C LEU A 31 3.76 9.94 -3.36
N ALA A 32 2.70 10.64 -3.78
CA ALA A 32 2.73 12.10 -3.94
C ALA A 32 2.66 12.85 -2.59
N MET A 33 2.24 12.15 -1.53
CA MET A 33 2.09 12.69 -0.17
C MET A 33 2.37 11.64 0.92
N ASP A 34 2.62 12.10 2.14
CA ASP A 34 2.66 11.22 3.31
C ASP A 34 1.30 10.53 3.49
N TYR A 35 1.31 9.22 3.73
CA TYR A 35 0.11 8.42 3.92
C TYR A 35 0.33 7.32 4.96
N HIS A 36 -0.41 7.36 6.07
CA HIS A 36 -0.19 6.50 7.24
C HIS A 36 1.29 6.48 7.68
N SER A 37 1.94 5.32 7.57
CA SER A 37 3.33 5.09 7.94
C SER A 37 4.29 5.28 6.77
N PHE A 38 3.78 5.52 5.56
CA PHE A 38 4.56 5.73 4.35
C PHE A 38 4.81 7.22 4.13
N LYS A 39 6.02 7.54 3.66
CA LYS A 39 6.40 8.92 3.37
C LYS A 39 6.16 9.25 1.91
N LYS A 40 5.99 10.54 1.62
CA LYS A 40 6.07 11.04 0.25
C LYS A 40 7.36 10.52 -0.39
N GLY A 41 7.26 10.01 -1.61
CA GLY A 41 8.37 9.40 -2.33
C GLY A 41 8.59 7.91 -2.07
N THR A 42 7.85 7.28 -1.15
CA THR A 42 7.88 5.82 -1.00
C THR A 42 7.36 5.16 -2.28
N SER A 43 8.12 4.21 -2.81
CA SER A 43 7.76 3.51 -4.04
C SER A 43 6.53 2.62 -3.87
N ARG A 44 5.75 2.47 -4.94
CA ARG A 44 4.61 1.56 -4.96
C ARG A 44 5.01 0.12 -4.60
N ASN A 45 6.18 -0.33 -5.07
CA ASN A 45 6.67 -1.68 -4.80
C ASN A 45 6.99 -1.88 -3.32
N GLU A 46 7.58 -0.89 -2.65
CA GLU A 46 7.85 -0.95 -1.20
C GLU A 46 6.56 -1.01 -0.39
N ILE A 47 5.55 -0.22 -0.77
CA ILE A 47 4.22 -0.28 -0.15
C ILE A 47 3.62 -1.67 -0.35
N TRP A 48 3.76 -2.23 -1.55
CA TRP A 48 3.27 -3.58 -1.84
C TRP A 48 3.93 -4.67 -1.00
N TYR A 49 5.25 -4.61 -0.84
CA TYR A 49 5.97 -5.53 0.04
C TYR A 49 5.50 -5.41 1.50
N TRP A 50 5.24 -4.20 1.97
CA TRP A 50 4.68 -4.01 3.31
C TRP A 50 3.34 -4.72 3.49
N PHE A 51 2.43 -4.62 2.52
CA PHE A 51 1.15 -5.35 2.58
C PHE A 51 1.35 -6.87 2.55
N ASP A 52 2.31 -7.35 1.75
CA ASP A 52 2.59 -8.77 1.66
C ASP A 52 3.11 -9.35 2.98
N GLU A 53 3.99 -8.62 3.66
CA GLU A 53 4.54 -9.03 4.96
C GLU A 53 3.54 -8.90 6.12
N ASN A 54 2.62 -7.94 6.04
CA ASN A 54 1.70 -7.62 7.15
C ASN A 54 0.33 -8.30 7.01
N HIS A 55 -0.06 -8.73 5.82
CA HIS A 55 -1.32 -9.44 5.58
C HIS A 55 -1.08 -10.95 5.43
N PRO A 56 -1.76 -11.84 6.19
CA PRO A 56 -1.47 -13.28 6.18
C PRO A 56 -1.75 -13.99 4.84
N LYS A 57 -2.53 -13.37 3.95
CA LYS A 57 -2.79 -13.86 2.60
C LYS A 57 -1.98 -13.12 1.52
N GLY A 58 -1.06 -12.27 1.95
CA GLY A 58 -0.24 -11.43 1.09
C GLY A 58 -1.01 -10.36 0.33
N ILE A 59 -0.28 -9.63 -0.50
CA ILE A 59 -0.85 -8.57 -1.35
C ILE A 59 -1.74 -9.11 -2.46
N GLY A 60 -1.46 -10.32 -2.96
CA GLY A 60 -2.28 -10.95 -4.00
C GLY A 60 -3.74 -11.06 -3.57
N TYR A 61 -4.00 -11.39 -2.30
CA TYR A 61 -5.37 -11.40 -1.79
C TYR A 61 -6.05 -10.03 -1.87
N LEU A 62 -5.34 -8.97 -1.48
CA LEU A 62 -5.85 -7.60 -1.49
C LEU A 62 -6.17 -7.13 -2.93
N MET A 63 -5.27 -7.40 -3.88
CA MET A 63 -5.44 -7.05 -5.29
C MET A 63 -6.62 -7.73 -5.97
N TRP A 64 -6.87 -9.01 -5.65
CA TRP A 64 -7.85 -9.83 -6.37
C TRP A 64 -9.20 -9.95 -5.67
N ASN A 65 -9.27 -9.74 -4.35
CA ASN A 65 -10.49 -9.99 -3.56
C ASN A 65 -11.04 -8.75 -2.87
N LEU A 66 -10.28 -7.66 -2.78
CA LEU A 66 -10.72 -6.41 -2.13
C LEU A 66 -10.75 -5.20 -3.06
N LYS A 67 -10.41 -5.41 -4.33
CA LYS A 67 -10.59 -4.45 -5.42
C LYS A 67 -12.02 -4.60 -5.96
N ASN A 68 -12.96 -3.84 -5.41
CA ASN A 68 -14.38 -3.83 -5.82
C ASN A 68 -14.84 -2.40 -6.05
#